data_AF-A0A2J8A9V3-F1
#
_entry.id   AF-A0A2J8A9V3-F1
#
_cell.length_a   1.000
_cell.length_b   1.000
_cell.length_c   1.000
_cell.angle_alpha   90.00
_cell.angle_beta   90.00
_cell.angle_gamma   90.00
#
_symmetry.space_group_name_H-M   'P 1'
#
loop_
_entity.id
_entity.type
_entity.pdbx_description
1 polymer ?
#
loop_
_entity_poly.entity_id
_entity_poly.type
_entity_poly.pdbx_seq_one_letter_code
_entity_poly.pdbx_strand_id
1 'polypeptide(L)'
;MKTQDVKYLAMKATTDANKALRMRQSLHFIGATAAPPPAAKPAAAAKRGGGAAASKPQKQQPQKQGQQGAQGQGQQPQRHTVFVDSKAEAAGFDAAAYFDTPAELLDRTFNRPRAAQLADRRAVQGGGGGKGVEKRKYAAYKELAQRQDRGQKVAAVAQRLSYQKEVMGKGRKRKLRPAELEAAGLDPETAGKVFVWKRERKR
;
A
#
# COMPACT_ATOMS: atom_id res chain seq x y z
N MET A 1 6.80 -34.28 13.99
CA MET A 1 6.47 -33.81 12.64
C MET A 1 6.18 -32.30 12.60
N LYS A 2 5.14 -31.79 13.27
CA LYS A 2 4.67 -30.38 13.09
C LYS A 2 5.69 -29.26 13.32
N THR A 3 6.72 -29.44 14.14
CA THR A 3 7.73 -28.40 14.41
C THR A 3 8.62 -28.09 13.21
N GLN A 4 9.01 -29.12 12.46
CA GLN A 4 9.84 -28.97 11.27
C GLN A 4 9.03 -28.32 10.15
N ASP A 5 7.79 -28.75 9.97
CA ASP A 5 6.85 -28.20 8.98
C ASP A 5 6.58 -26.70 9.22
N VAL A 6 6.30 -26.32 10.47
CA VAL A 6 6.12 -24.90 10.86
C VAL A 6 7.37 -24.08 10.54
N LYS A 7 8.57 -24.60 10.85
CA LYS A 7 9.83 -23.90 10.58
C LYS A 7 10.06 -23.74 9.07
N TYR A 8 9.81 -24.79 8.29
CA TYR A 8 9.96 -24.76 6.84
C TYR A 8 9.00 -23.75 6.20
N LEU A 9 7.71 -23.79 6.58
CA LEU A 9 6.71 -22.89 6.02
C LEU A 9 6.94 -21.44 6.43
N ALA A 10 7.33 -21.18 7.69
CA ALA A 10 7.72 -19.84 8.14
C ALA A 10 8.92 -19.31 7.34
N MET A 11 9.96 -20.13 7.17
CA MET A 11 11.12 -19.78 6.34
C MET A 11 10.72 -19.49 4.89
N LYS A 12 9.82 -20.29 4.30
CA LYS A 12 9.33 -20.09 2.94
C LYS A 12 8.49 -18.82 2.80
N ALA A 13 7.62 -18.52 3.76
CA ALA A 13 6.86 -17.27 3.81
C ALA A 13 7.80 -16.06 3.84
N THR A 14 8.83 -16.08 4.69
CA THR A 14 9.83 -15.00 4.77
C THR A 14 10.63 -14.87 3.47
N THR A 15 11.04 -15.98 2.87
CA THR A 15 11.77 -15.98 1.60
C THR A 15 10.94 -15.33 0.49
N ASP A 16 9.65 -15.64 0.43
CA ASP A 16 8.73 -15.07 -0.56
C ASP A 16 8.43 -13.60 -0.31
N ALA A 17 8.21 -13.21 0.94
CA ALA A 17 8.06 -11.81 1.32
C ALA A 17 9.29 -11.00 0.91
N ASN A 18 10.50 -11.49 1.19
CA ASN A 18 11.73 -10.80 0.82
C ASN A 18 11.92 -10.70 -0.70
N LYS A 19 11.54 -11.74 -1.47
CA LYS A 19 11.58 -11.67 -2.94
C LYS A 19 10.55 -10.69 -3.49
N ALA A 20 9.33 -10.70 -2.98
CA ALA A 20 8.29 -9.74 -3.36
C ALA A 20 8.70 -8.31 -3.02
N LEU A 21 9.34 -8.08 -1.87
CA LEU A 21 9.88 -6.78 -1.49
C LEU A 21 10.97 -6.29 -2.45
N ARG A 22 11.94 -7.14 -2.78
CA ARG A 22 12.99 -6.79 -3.76
C ARG A 22 12.40 -6.46 -5.13
N MET A 23 11.43 -7.25 -5.60
CA MET A 23 10.74 -6.97 -6.86
C MET A 23 9.96 -5.67 -6.82
N ARG A 24 9.23 -5.42 -5.72
CA ARG A 24 8.52 -4.16 -5.51
C ARG A 24 9.46 -2.96 -5.48
N GLN A 25 10.68 -3.09 -4.94
CA GLN A 25 11.67 -2.01 -4.95
C GLN A 25 12.24 -1.77 -6.35
N SER A 26 12.45 -2.83 -7.15
CA SER A 26 12.97 -2.70 -8.51
C SER A 26 11.93 -2.27 -9.54
N LEU A 27 10.64 -2.55 -9.30
CA LEU A 27 9.55 -2.22 -10.22
C LEU A 27 9.04 -0.81 -9.96
N HIS A 28 8.99 0.01 -11.00
CA HIS A 28 8.64 1.43 -10.88
C HIS A 28 7.12 1.72 -10.81
N PHE A 29 6.25 0.72 -11.02
CA PHE A 29 4.77 0.86 -11.02
C PHE A 29 4.22 1.97 -11.92
N ILE A 30 5.00 2.36 -12.93
CA ILE A 30 4.64 3.38 -13.89
C ILE A 30 3.39 2.93 -14.68
N GLY A 31 2.34 3.76 -14.67
CA GLY A 31 1.06 3.48 -15.35
C GLY A 31 0.07 2.64 -14.54
N ALA A 32 0.42 2.21 -13.32
CA ALA A 32 -0.52 1.58 -12.39
C ALA A 32 -1.38 2.66 -11.72
N THR A 33 -2.35 3.20 -12.46
CA THR A 33 -3.38 4.09 -11.90
C THR A 33 -4.27 3.26 -10.98
N ALA A 34 -4.20 3.50 -9.67
CA ALA A 34 -5.26 3.06 -8.76
C ALA A 34 -6.57 3.69 -9.24
N ALA A 35 -7.63 2.88 -9.36
CA ALA A 35 -8.94 3.34 -9.81
C ALA A 35 -9.28 4.67 -9.12
N PRO A 36 -9.71 5.71 -9.87
CA PRO A 36 -9.96 7.01 -9.29
C PRO A 36 -10.97 6.86 -8.14
N PRO A 37 -10.70 7.44 -6.96
CA PRO A 37 -11.69 7.44 -5.89
C PRO A 37 -12.99 8.06 -6.43
N PRO A 38 -14.18 7.51 -6.08
CA PRO A 38 -15.45 8.05 -6.54
C PRO A 38 -15.49 9.53 -6.18
N ALA A 39 -15.77 10.37 -7.18
CA ALA A 39 -15.67 11.82 -7.13
C ALA A 39 -16.18 12.38 -5.80
N ALA A 40 -15.26 12.76 -4.91
CA ALA A 40 -15.60 13.55 -3.75
C ALA A 40 -16.13 14.89 -4.26
N LYS A 41 -17.42 15.13 -4.03
CA LYS A 41 -18.10 16.39 -4.33
C LYS A 41 -17.22 17.56 -3.84
N PRO A 42 -17.09 18.65 -4.62
CA PRO A 42 -16.28 19.79 -4.21
C PRO A 42 -16.83 20.31 -2.87
N ALA A 43 -15.99 20.30 -1.83
CA ALA A 43 -16.31 20.88 -0.54
C ALA A 43 -16.66 22.35 -0.76
N ALA A 44 -17.89 22.71 -0.41
CA ALA A 44 -18.41 24.06 -0.45
C ALA A 44 -17.46 25.02 0.28
N ALA A 45 -17.29 26.21 -0.31
CA ALA A 45 -16.41 27.27 0.14
C ALA A 45 -16.55 27.56 1.65
N ALA A 46 -15.56 27.13 2.44
CA ALA A 46 -15.41 27.57 3.82
C ALA A 46 -14.90 29.02 3.82
N LYS A 47 -15.84 29.94 4.04
CA LYS A 47 -15.62 31.36 4.30
C LYS A 47 -14.65 31.51 5.48
N ARG A 48 -13.42 31.97 5.24
CA ARG A 48 -12.47 32.36 6.31
C ARG A 48 -12.98 33.67 6.92
N GLY A 49 -13.72 33.57 8.01
CA GLY A 49 -14.03 34.69 8.90
C GLY A 49 -12.93 34.82 9.95
N GLY A 50 -12.35 36.00 10.07
CA GLY A 50 -11.36 36.34 11.10
C GLY A 50 -11.98 36.37 12.50
N GLY A 51 -11.16 36.05 13.50
CA GLY A 51 -11.51 36.11 14.90
C GLY A 51 -10.33 35.63 15.74
N ALA A 52 -9.46 36.56 16.11
CA ALA A 52 -8.38 36.33 17.07
C ALA A 52 -8.97 36.14 18.47
N ALA A 53 -8.62 35.03 19.14
CA ALA A 53 -8.70 34.92 20.59
C ALA A 53 -7.66 33.91 21.09
N ALA A 54 -6.83 34.36 22.01
CA ALA A 54 -5.70 33.66 22.59
C ALA A 54 -6.14 32.53 23.55
N SER A 55 -5.48 31.38 23.48
CA SER A 55 -5.49 30.37 24.55
C SER A 55 -4.13 29.66 24.64
N LYS A 56 -3.61 29.61 25.87
CA LYS A 56 -2.26 29.25 26.35
C LYS A 56 -1.79 27.81 25.99
N PRO A 57 -0.47 27.54 26.06
CA PRO A 57 0.13 26.30 25.56
C PRO A 57 0.09 25.16 26.59
N GLN A 58 -0.40 23.99 26.18
CA GLN A 58 -0.36 22.76 26.98
C GLN A 58 0.74 21.84 26.44
N LYS A 59 1.75 21.56 27.28
CA LYS A 59 2.83 20.59 27.02
C LYS A 59 2.24 19.20 26.76
N GLN A 60 2.52 18.63 25.60
CA GLN A 60 2.32 17.20 25.33
C GLN A 60 3.68 16.52 25.12
N GLN A 61 3.87 15.40 25.80
CA GLN A 61 5.07 14.57 25.79
C GLN A 61 5.18 13.74 24.50
N PRO A 62 6.39 13.36 24.07
CA PRO A 62 6.59 12.61 22.84
C PRO A 62 6.17 11.15 22.97
N GLN A 63 5.13 10.74 22.23
CA GLN A 63 4.75 9.33 22.11
C GLN A 63 5.70 8.61 21.15
N LYS A 64 6.22 7.48 21.64
CA LYS A 64 7.20 6.61 20.98
C LYS A 64 6.62 5.98 19.71
N GLN A 65 7.42 6.03 18.65
CA GLN A 65 7.15 5.41 17.35
C GLN A 65 7.06 3.89 17.48
N GLY A 66 5.84 3.36 17.39
CA GLY A 66 5.61 1.95 17.09
C GLY A 66 5.73 1.74 15.58
N GLN A 67 6.73 0.96 15.15
CA GLN A 67 6.86 0.47 13.79
C GLN A 67 5.64 -0.40 13.45
N GLN A 68 4.63 0.21 12.84
CA GLN A 68 3.56 -0.51 12.18
C GLN A 68 4.04 -0.84 10.76
N GLY A 69 4.01 -2.14 10.45
CA GLY A 69 4.46 -2.68 9.18
C GLY A 69 3.83 -1.93 8.01
N ALA A 70 4.69 -1.50 7.08
CA ALA A 70 4.32 -0.83 5.84
C ALA A 70 3.49 -1.76 4.95
N GLN A 71 2.19 -1.86 5.25
CA GLN A 71 1.19 -2.23 4.27
C GLN A 71 1.37 -1.25 3.11
N GLY A 72 1.62 -1.79 1.91
CA GLY A 72 1.80 -0.97 0.72
C GLY A 72 0.51 -0.23 0.43
N GLN A 73 0.44 1.02 0.88
CA GLN A 73 -0.55 1.98 0.43
C GLN A 73 -0.44 1.99 -1.10
N GLY A 74 -1.49 1.55 -1.78
CA GLY A 74 -1.63 1.80 -3.21
C GLY A 74 -1.42 3.30 -3.40
N GLN A 75 -0.46 3.65 -4.26
CA GLN A 75 -0.04 5.02 -4.48
C GLN A 75 -1.31 5.86 -4.76
N GLN A 76 -1.70 6.73 -3.83
CA GLN A 76 -2.83 7.63 -4.05
C GLN A 76 -2.59 8.38 -5.36
N PRO A 77 -3.64 8.64 -6.16
CA PRO A 77 -3.49 9.37 -7.41
C PRO A 77 -2.76 10.68 -7.10
N GLN A 78 -1.58 10.85 -7.71
CA GLN A 78 -0.70 11.97 -7.43
C GLN A 78 -1.38 13.24 -7.94
N ARG A 79 -1.80 14.12 -7.02
CA ARG A 79 -2.42 15.40 -7.36
C ARG A 79 -1.33 16.45 -7.54
N HIS A 80 -1.14 16.91 -8.78
CA HIS A 80 -0.27 18.04 -9.08
C HIS A 80 -1.08 19.35 -8.96
N THR A 81 -0.65 20.27 -8.10
CA THR A 81 -1.30 21.57 -7.90
C THR A 81 -0.40 22.66 -8.45
N VAL A 82 -0.90 23.45 -9.40
CA VAL A 82 -0.19 24.60 -9.96
C VAL A 82 -0.69 25.86 -9.25
N PHE A 83 0.24 26.70 -8.80
CA PHE A 83 -0.07 27.99 -8.19
C PHE A 83 0.12 29.09 -9.25
N VAL A 84 -0.85 29.99 -9.33
CA VAL A 84 -0.87 31.15 -10.23
C VAL A 84 -1.15 32.40 -9.40
N ASP A 85 -0.66 33.54 -9.88
CA ASP A 85 -0.62 34.77 -9.08
C ASP A 85 -1.96 35.52 -9.11
N SER A 86 -2.71 35.42 -10.22
CA SER A 86 -4.01 36.08 -10.36
C SER A 86 -5.17 35.09 -10.56
N LYS A 87 -6.36 35.51 -10.10
CA LYS A 87 -7.61 34.75 -10.35
C LYS A 87 -7.97 34.71 -11.84
N ALA A 88 -7.56 35.70 -12.61
CA ALA A 88 -7.78 35.75 -14.06
C ALA A 88 -6.94 34.67 -14.76
N GLU A 89 -5.66 34.54 -14.38
CA GLU A 89 -4.79 33.47 -14.88
C GLU A 89 -5.29 32.07 -14.50
N ALA A 90 -5.84 31.92 -13.28
CA ALA A 90 -6.42 30.64 -12.86
C ALA A 90 -7.61 30.20 -13.74
N ALA A 91 -8.41 31.14 -14.24
CA ALA A 91 -9.57 30.84 -15.08
C ALA A 91 -9.18 30.49 -16.53
N GLY A 92 -8.10 31.09 -17.05
CA GLY A 92 -7.59 30.87 -18.39
C GLY A 92 -6.40 29.90 -18.49
N PHE A 93 -6.13 29.14 -17.43
CA PHE A 93 -4.93 28.29 -17.35
C PHE A 93 -4.95 27.17 -18.39
N ASP A 94 -4.00 27.19 -19.32
CA ASP A 94 -3.72 26.07 -20.23
C ASP A 94 -2.47 25.30 -19.80
N ALA A 95 -2.66 24.01 -19.53
CA ALA A 95 -1.58 23.13 -19.13
C ALA A 95 -0.59 22.86 -20.28
N ALA A 96 -1.04 22.81 -21.54
CA ALA A 96 -0.16 22.53 -22.67
C ALA A 96 0.86 23.66 -22.86
N ALA A 97 0.38 24.90 -22.91
CA ALA A 97 1.22 26.09 -22.99
C ALA A 97 2.10 26.27 -21.76
N TYR A 98 1.57 26.07 -20.55
CA TYR A 98 2.35 26.27 -19.31
C TYR A 98 3.55 25.31 -19.20
N PHE A 99 3.40 24.05 -19.65
CA PHE A 99 4.47 23.04 -19.57
C PHE A 99 5.31 22.92 -20.84
N ASP A 100 5.04 23.71 -21.89
CA ASP A 100 5.65 23.60 -23.21
C ASP A 100 5.57 22.17 -23.80
N THR A 101 4.50 21.44 -23.50
CA THR A 101 4.33 20.04 -23.92
C THR A 101 3.13 19.87 -24.85
N PRO A 102 3.23 19.02 -25.89
CA PRO A 102 2.07 18.71 -26.72
C PRO A 102 0.96 18.05 -25.90
N ALA A 103 -0.30 18.35 -26.23
CA ALA A 103 -1.47 17.92 -25.47
C ALA A 103 -1.54 16.39 -25.26
N GLU A 104 -1.09 15.61 -26.23
CA GLU A 104 -1.07 14.14 -26.18
C GLU A 104 -0.17 13.57 -25.07
N LEU A 105 0.85 14.31 -24.63
CA LEU A 105 1.79 13.88 -23.59
C LEU A 105 1.38 14.36 -22.20
N LEU A 106 0.34 15.19 -22.07
CA LEU A 106 -0.14 15.70 -20.79
C LEU A 106 -0.72 14.61 -19.90
N ASP A 107 -1.29 13.56 -20.50
CA ASP A 107 -1.84 12.42 -19.75
C ASP A 107 -0.75 11.52 -19.16
N ARG A 108 0.49 11.63 -19.65
CA ARG A 108 1.61 10.81 -19.17
C ARG A 108 2.08 11.31 -17.80
N THR A 109 2.13 10.48 -16.77
CA THR A 109 2.50 10.94 -15.41
C THR A 109 4.00 11.23 -15.21
N PHE A 110 4.88 10.65 -16.04
CA PHE A 110 6.33 10.68 -15.86
C PHE A 110 7.02 11.01 -17.18
N ASN A 111 8.17 11.69 -17.15
CA ASN A 111 8.97 12.03 -18.34
C ASN A 111 8.12 12.69 -19.45
N ARG A 112 7.65 13.92 -19.19
CA ARG A 112 6.93 14.77 -20.15
C ARG A 112 7.96 15.68 -20.85
N PRO A 113 8.48 15.33 -22.04
CA PRO A 113 9.47 16.16 -22.73
C PRO A 113 8.84 17.46 -23.26
N ARG A 114 9.62 18.55 -23.22
CA ARG A 114 9.23 19.84 -23.82
C ARG A 114 9.32 19.80 -25.34
N ALA A 115 8.61 20.69 -26.02
CA ALA A 115 8.64 20.82 -27.48
C ALA A 115 10.07 20.94 -28.05
N ALA A 116 10.93 21.72 -27.39
CA ALA A 116 12.34 21.84 -27.78
C ALA A 116 13.14 20.53 -27.65
N GLN A 117 12.81 19.68 -26.67
CA GLN A 117 13.46 18.38 -26.47
C GLN A 117 12.97 17.33 -27.48
N LEU A 118 11.72 17.42 -27.91
CA LEU A 118 11.16 16.59 -28.96
C LEU A 118 11.74 16.92 -30.34
N ALA A 119 12.19 18.16 -30.55
CA ALA A 119 12.88 18.56 -31.78
C ALA A 119 14.25 17.89 -31.93
N ASP A 120 14.90 17.50 -30.82
CA ASP A 120 16.14 16.74 -30.85
C ASP A 120 15.88 15.25 -31.16
N ARG A 121 16.18 14.84 -32.40
CA ARG A 121 16.02 13.45 -32.86
C ARG A 121 16.78 12.44 -31.99
N ARG A 122 17.88 12.83 -31.35
CA ARG A 122 18.67 11.94 -30.47
C ARG A 122 17.90 11.60 -29.19
N ALA A 123 17.09 12.52 -28.68
CA ALA A 123 16.28 12.32 -27.48
C ALA A 123 15.09 11.38 -27.73
N VAL A 124 14.57 11.33 -28.96
CA VAL A 124 13.38 10.56 -29.34
C VAL A 124 13.73 9.12 -29.77
N GLN A 125 14.92 8.89 -30.33
CA GLN A 125 15.34 7.58 -30.87
C GLN A 125 15.95 6.60 -29.84
N GLY A 126 15.94 6.96 -28.55
CA GLY A 126 16.49 6.13 -27.47
C GLY A 126 15.65 4.89 -27.16
N GLY A 127 15.88 3.79 -27.90
CA GLY A 127 15.55 2.43 -27.47
C GLY A 127 14.62 1.68 -28.43
N GLY A 128 15.17 0.71 -29.15
CA GLY A 128 14.44 -0.12 -30.11
C GLY A 128 13.18 -0.81 -29.54
N GLY A 129 12.08 -0.71 -30.28
CA GLY A 129 10.95 -1.64 -30.28
C GLY A 129 10.28 -1.92 -28.93
N GLY A 130 9.35 -1.04 -28.51
CA GLY A 130 8.59 -1.16 -27.26
C GLY A 130 7.82 -2.48 -27.04
N LYS A 131 7.56 -3.28 -28.09
CA LYS A 131 6.82 -4.56 -27.98
C LYS A 131 7.48 -5.54 -27.01
N GLY A 132 8.81 -5.62 -26.98
CA GLY A 132 9.55 -6.51 -26.07
C GLY A 132 9.63 -5.98 -24.63
N VAL A 133 9.52 -4.67 -24.44
CA VAL A 133 9.60 -4.02 -23.14
C VAL A 133 8.29 -4.20 -22.38
N GLU A 134 7.14 -4.01 -23.04
CA GLU A 134 5.82 -4.20 -22.42
C GLU A 134 5.59 -5.65 -21.99
N LYS A 135 5.98 -6.62 -22.81
CA LYS A 135 5.90 -8.05 -22.43
C LYS A 135 6.73 -8.34 -21.16
N ARG A 136 7.93 -7.77 -21.05
CA ARG A 136 8.80 -7.92 -19.88
C ARG A 136 8.19 -7.26 -18.64
N LYS A 137 7.63 -6.05 -18.77
CA LYS A 137 6.91 -5.36 -17.69
C LYS A 137 5.74 -6.21 -17.19
N TYR A 138 4.88 -6.66 -18.10
CA TYR A 138 3.73 -7.50 -17.76
C TYR A 138 4.15 -8.79 -17.04
N ALA A 139 5.18 -9.48 -17.55
CA ALA A 139 5.71 -10.68 -16.91
C ALA A 139 6.21 -10.40 -15.49
N ALA A 140 6.92 -9.30 -15.27
CA ALA A 140 7.44 -8.93 -13.96
C ALA A 140 6.33 -8.56 -12.96
N TYR A 141 5.30 -7.82 -13.40
CA TYR A 141 4.14 -7.52 -12.55
C TYR A 141 3.33 -8.77 -12.23
N LYS A 142 3.13 -9.66 -13.22
CA LYS A 142 2.48 -10.96 -13.02
C LYS A 142 3.23 -11.81 -12.00
N GLU A 143 4.56 -11.86 -12.10
CA GLU A 143 5.39 -12.58 -11.14
C GLU A 143 5.26 -11.98 -9.73
N LEU A 144 5.30 -10.65 -9.59
CA LEU A 144 5.12 -10.00 -8.29
C LEU A 144 3.77 -10.37 -7.67
N ALA A 145 2.68 -10.28 -8.43
CA ALA A 145 1.34 -10.63 -7.96
C ALA A 145 1.28 -12.10 -7.49
N GLN A 146 1.78 -13.03 -8.29
CA GLN A 146 1.84 -14.44 -7.92
C GLN A 146 2.65 -14.71 -6.65
N ARG A 147 3.76 -13.98 -6.47
CA ARG A 147 4.58 -14.09 -5.25
C ARG A 147 3.87 -13.53 -4.02
N GLN A 148 3.12 -12.44 -4.17
CA GLN A 148 2.31 -11.88 -3.09
C GLN A 148 1.21 -12.87 -2.68
N ASP A 149 0.46 -13.40 -3.63
CA ASP A 149 -0.60 -14.38 -3.37
C ASP A 149 -0.05 -15.65 -2.73
N ARG A 150 1.06 -16.18 -3.26
CA ARG A 150 1.71 -17.35 -2.68
C ARG A 150 2.21 -17.07 -1.27
N GLY A 151 2.85 -15.92 -1.06
CA GLY A 151 3.35 -15.49 0.25
C GLY A 151 2.22 -15.42 1.28
N GLN A 152 1.07 -14.84 0.92
CA GLN A 152 -0.11 -14.78 1.78
C GLN A 152 -0.65 -16.18 2.13
N LYS A 153 -0.78 -17.06 1.13
CA LYS A 153 -1.23 -18.46 1.35
C LYS A 153 -0.30 -19.23 2.27
N VAL A 154 1.01 -19.17 2.02
CA VAL A 154 2.02 -19.87 2.84
C VAL A 154 2.05 -19.30 4.26
N ALA A 155 1.95 -17.98 4.41
CA ALA A 155 1.86 -17.32 5.72
C ALA A 155 0.62 -17.77 6.50
N ALA A 156 -0.55 -17.83 5.86
CA ALA A 156 -1.79 -18.29 6.51
C ALA A 156 -1.68 -19.76 6.97
N VAL A 157 -1.10 -20.64 6.16
CA VAL A 157 -0.87 -22.04 6.56
C VAL A 157 0.14 -22.14 7.71
N ALA A 158 1.22 -21.34 7.66
CA ALA A 158 2.20 -21.29 8.74
C ALA A 158 1.57 -20.84 10.07
N GLN A 159 0.72 -19.80 10.05
CA GLN A 159 -0.03 -19.34 11.22
C GLN A 159 -1.00 -20.40 11.75
N ARG A 160 -1.69 -21.12 10.86
CA ARG A 160 -2.59 -22.21 11.26
C ARG A 160 -1.84 -23.35 11.95
N LEU A 161 -0.67 -23.73 11.43
CA LEU A 161 0.15 -24.79 12.01
C LEU A 161 0.84 -24.36 13.31
N SER A 162 1.30 -23.10 13.41
CA SER A 162 1.85 -22.56 14.66
C SER A 162 0.78 -22.56 15.75
N TYR A 163 -0.43 -22.11 15.42
CA TYR A 163 -1.58 -22.17 16.31
C TYR A 163 -1.89 -23.60 16.75
N GLN A 164 -1.95 -24.56 15.82
CA GLN A 164 -2.18 -25.96 16.15
C GLN A 164 -1.08 -26.52 17.08
N LYS A 165 0.18 -26.16 16.85
CA LYS A 165 1.30 -26.56 17.71
C LYS A 165 1.15 -26.00 19.12
N GLU A 166 0.79 -24.72 19.26
CA GLU A 166 0.56 -24.08 20.56
C GLU A 166 -0.62 -24.71 21.29
N VAL A 167 -1.74 -24.92 20.59
CA VAL A 167 -2.92 -25.60 21.13
C VAL A 167 -2.58 -27.02 21.57
N MET A 168 -1.72 -27.76 20.86
CA MET A 168 -1.28 -29.10 21.30
C MET A 168 -0.26 -29.07 22.45
N GLY A 169 0.26 -27.89 22.80
CA GLY A 169 1.19 -27.70 23.90
C GLY A 169 0.60 -27.99 25.28
N LYS A 170 1.49 -28.00 26.27
CA LYS A 170 1.15 -28.18 27.69
C LYS A 170 0.44 -26.93 28.24
N GLY A 171 -0.47 -27.13 29.18
CA GLY A 171 -1.23 -26.07 29.86
C GLY A 171 -2.73 -26.35 29.85
N ARG A 172 -3.42 -25.91 30.93
CA ARG A 172 -4.88 -25.98 31.01
C ARG A 172 -5.49 -24.96 30.05
N LYS A 173 -6.31 -25.44 29.11
CA LYS A 173 -6.94 -24.64 28.06
C LYS A 173 -8.40 -25.01 27.91
N ARG A 174 -9.22 -24.04 27.50
CA ARG A 174 -10.65 -24.21 27.21
C ARG A 174 -10.99 -23.60 25.86
N LYS A 175 -11.87 -24.23 25.09
CA LYS A 175 -12.42 -23.66 23.87
C LYS A 175 -13.43 -22.56 24.22
N LEU A 176 -13.36 -21.43 23.54
CA LEU A 176 -14.36 -20.36 23.65
C LEU A 176 -15.69 -20.80 23.01
N ARG A 177 -16.80 -20.40 23.62
CA ARG A 177 -18.15 -20.55 23.07
C ARG A 177 -18.47 -19.39 22.11
N PRO A 178 -19.45 -19.51 21.20
CA PRO A 178 -19.82 -18.43 20.27
C PRO A 178 -20.07 -17.07 20.94
N ALA A 179 -20.86 -17.03 22.02
CA ALA A 179 -21.12 -15.80 22.77
C ALA A 179 -19.84 -15.16 23.37
N GLU A 180 -18.83 -15.97 23.71
CA GLU A 180 -17.56 -15.46 24.23
C GLU A 180 -16.62 -14.99 23.11
N LEU A 181 -16.81 -15.48 21.87
CA LEU A 181 -16.10 -14.99 20.69
C LEU A 181 -16.64 -13.62 20.28
N GLU A 182 -17.96 -13.47 20.25
CA GLU A 182 -18.63 -12.19 19.98
C GLU A 182 -18.23 -11.13 21.01
N ALA A 183 -18.21 -11.49 22.29
CA ALA A 183 -17.75 -10.60 23.36
C ALA A 183 -16.26 -10.19 23.22
N ALA A 184 -15.45 -11.00 22.54
CA ALA A 184 -14.06 -10.68 22.22
C ALA A 184 -13.90 -9.88 20.92
N GLY A 185 -15.01 -9.56 20.22
CA GLY A 185 -15.00 -8.87 18.93
C GLY A 185 -14.61 -9.77 17.76
N LEU A 186 -14.70 -11.10 17.92
CA LEU A 186 -14.48 -12.07 16.86
C LEU A 186 -15.82 -12.63 16.37
N ASP A 187 -16.00 -12.62 15.05
CA ASP A 187 -17.15 -13.28 14.42
C ASP A 187 -17.02 -14.82 14.57
N PRO A 188 -18.00 -15.50 15.20
CA PRO A 188 -17.92 -16.93 15.46
C PRO A 188 -17.89 -17.81 14.21
N GLU A 189 -18.43 -17.35 13.08
CA GLU A 189 -18.38 -18.11 11.82
C GLU A 189 -16.97 -18.05 11.19
N THR A 190 -16.36 -16.86 11.20
CA THR A 190 -15.07 -16.62 10.56
C THR A 190 -13.88 -17.04 11.46
N ALA A 191 -13.99 -16.86 12.77
CA ALA A 191 -12.87 -17.07 13.71
C ALA A 191 -12.52 -18.54 13.97
N GLY A 192 -13.45 -19.47 13.69
CA GLY A 192 -13.24 -20.90 13.90
C GLY A 192 -13.00 -21.27 15.38
N LYS A 193 -12.12 -22.24 15.63
CA LYS A 193 -11.88 -22.78 16.98
C LYS A 193 -10.82 -21.96 17.72
N VAL A 194 -11.23 -21.07 18.62
CA VAL A 194 -10.34 -20.30 19.49
C VAL A 194 -10.23 -20.93 20.89
N PHE A 195 -9.01 -21.01 21.43
CA PHE A 195 -8.73 -21.52 22.78
C PHE A 195 -8.16 -20.42 23.69
N VAL A 196 -8.55 -20.45 24.96
CA VAL A 196 -8.00 -19.59 26.01
C VAL A 196 -7.29 -20.48 27.03
N TRP A 197 -6.07 -20.09 27.37
CA TRP A 197 -5.30 -20.72 28.44
C TRP A 197 -5.68 -20.13 29.79
N LYS A 198 -5.74 -20.98 30.82
CA LYS A 198 -5.89 -20.50 32.20
C LYS A 198 -4.67 -19.65 32.54
N ARG A 199 -4.90 -18.54 33.25
CA ARG A 199 -3.85 -17.58 33.62
C ARG A 199 -2.97 -18.16 34.73
N GLU A 200 -2.05 -19.03 34.35
CA GLU A 200 -1.08 -19.70 35.22
C GLU A 200 0.34 -19.45 34.71
N ARG A 201 1.29 -19.18 35.61
CA ARG A 201 2.70 -19.03 35.24
C ARG A 201 3.25 -20.40 34.83
N LYS A 202 3.96 -20.44 33.72
CA LYS A 202 4.78 -21.60 33.35
C LYS A 202 5.89 -21.74 34.40
N ARG A 203 5.85 -22.81 35.18
CA ARG A 203 6.94 -23.19 36.08
C ARG A 203 8.16 -23.57 35.28
#